data_AF-A0A8T7AHW1-F1
#
_entry.id   AF-A0A8T7AHW1-F1
#
_cell.length_a   1.000
_cell.length_b   1.000
_cell.length_c   1.000
_cell.angle_alpha   90.00
_cell.angle_beta   90.00
_cell.angle_gamma   90.00
#
_symmetry.space_group_name_H-M   'P 1'
#
loop_
_entity.id
_entity.type
_entity.pdbx_description
1 polymer ?
#
loop_
_entity_poly.entity_id
_entity_poly.type
_entity_poly.pdbx_seq_one_letter_code
_entity_poly.pdbx_strand_id
1 'polypeptide(L)'
;GIPDATRDIDLEQTAFPVMPWVLTSSKVSPYAGQLNMLFAMGSDAYRLASVMTGGQQNRSFAMPGSMGELSAEGSGEIAYQPLWAKFENGVAETNSELLPISDSILIPGRIDQEERLNRPNGEKRYDESNWDPRQSRRKSGS
;
A
#
# COMPACT_ATOMS: atom_id res chain seq x y z
N GLY A 1 0.47 22.79 -11.34
CA GLY A 1 0.21 24.22 -11.11
C GLY A 1 1.02 24.67 -9.91
N ILE A 2 1.17 25.98 -9.73
CA ILE A 2 1.76 26.55 -8.51
C ILE A 2 0.60 26.69 -7.52
N PRO A 3 0.67 26.13 -6.29
CA PRO A 3 -0.36 26.31 -5.26
C PRO A 3 -0.57 27.81 -4.97
N ASP A 4 -1.82 28.24 -4.85
CA ASP A 4 -2.18 29.65 -4.63
C ASP A 4 -3.19 29.74 -3.48
N ALA A 5 -2.69 30.07 -2.29
CA ALA A 5 -3.47 30.15 -1.05
C ALA A 5 -4.66 31.13 -1.11
N THR A 6 -4.65 32.11 -2.03
CA THR A 6 -5.81 33.02 -2.21
C THR A 6 -6.91 32.42 -3.08
N ARG A 7 -6.58 31.44 -3.93
CA ARG A 7 -7.53 30.70 -4.75
C ARG A 7 -8.00 29.40 -4.09
N ASP A 8 -7.14 28.79 -3.29
CA ASP A 8 -7.38 27.50 -2.62
C ASP A 8 -8.07 27.66 -1.24
N ILE A 9 -8.48 28.88 -0.88
CA ILE A 9 -9.17 29.20 0.38
C ILE A 9 -10.52 28.48 0.50
N ASP A 10 -11.15 28.13 -0.62
CA ASP A 10 -12.43 27.43 -0.68
C ASP A 10 -12.31 25.94 -0.32
N LEU A 11 -11.12 25.36 -0.47
CA LEU A 11 -10.84 23.97 -0.14
C LEU A 11 -10.26 23.79 1.27
N GLU A 12 -9.73 24.86 1.88
CA GLU A 12 -9.09 24.82 3.19
C GLU A 12 -10.02 24.21 4.28
N GLN A 13 -9.47 23.36 5.14
CA GLN A 13 -10.20 22.57 6.15
C GLN A 13 -11.27 21.59 5.62
N THR A 14 -11.42 21.45 4.31
CA THR A 14 -12.35 20.46 3.73
C THR A 14 -11.78 19.06 3.89
N ALA A 15 -12.53 18.19 4.57
CA ALA A 15 -12.20 16.77 4.69
C ALA A 15 -12.78 15.97 3.53
N PHE A 16 -12.00 15.07 2.94
CA PHE A 16 -12.42 14.24 1.82
C PHE A 16 -11.77 12.85 1.85
N PRO A 17 -12.44 11.82 1.31
CA PRO A 17 -11.85 10.50 1.17
C PRO A 17 -10.84 10.47 0.03
N VAL A 18 -9.69 9.83 0.26
CA VAL A 18 -8.61 9.72 -0.73
C VAL A 18 -7.84 8.42 -0.55
N MET A 19 -7.39 7.84 -1.67
CA MET A 19 -6.52 6.67 -1.65
C MET A 19 -5.13 7.06 -1.09
N PRO A 20 -4.54 6.27 -0.16
CA PRO A 20 -3.19 6.54 0.37
C PRO A 20 -2.14 6.74 -0.73
N TRP A 21 -2.23 5.96 -1.81
CA TRP A 21 -1.33 6.08 -2.94
C TRP A 21 -1.42 7.42 -3.66
N VAL A 22 -2.62 8.02 -3.77
CA VAL A 22 -2.81 9.31 -4.46
C VAL A 22 -2.10 10.43 -3.71
N LEU A 23 -2.17 10.43 -2.38
CA LEU A 23 -1.44 11.40 -1.55
C LEU A 23 0.08 11.26 -1.71
N THR A 24 0.59 10.01 -1.69
CA THR A 24 2.03 9.75 -1.79
C THR A 24 2.57 10.03 -3.20
N SER A 25 1.85 9.57 -4.23
CA SER A 25 2.23 9.71 -5.63
C SER A 25 2.17 11.16 -6.13
N SER A 26 1.36 12.03 -5.51
CA SER A 26 1.32 13.45 -5.83
C SER A 26 2.69 14.14 -5.75
N LYS A 27 3.59 13.64 -4.88
CA LYS A 27 4.96 14.15 -4.70
C LYS A 27 5.88 13.83 -5.88
N VAL A 28 5.61 12.75 -6.61
CA VAL A 28 6.47 12.23 -7.69
C VAL A 28 5.82 12.35 -9.07
N SER A 29 4.49 12.33 -9.13
CA SER A 29 3.69 12.43 -10.35
C SER A 29 2.39 13.21 -10.08
N PRO A 30 2.50 14.55 -9.89
CA PRO A 30 1.37 15.39 -9.50
C PRO A 30 0.27 15.48 -10.58
N TYR A 31 0.59 15.21 -11.84
CA TYR A 31 -0.34 15.33 -12.97
C TYR A 31 -0.94 14.00 -13.42
N ALA A 32 -0.54 12.87 -12.81
CA ALA A 32 -1.04 11.57 -13.21
C ALA A 32 -2.50 11.33 -12.79
N GLY A 33 -3.02 12.05 -11.79
CA GLY A 33 -4.44 12.09 -11.45
C GLY A 33 -5.11 10.70 -11.43
N GLN A 34 -5.97 10.42 -12.40
CA GLN A 34 -6.67 9.14 -12.56
C GLN A 34 -5.74 7.94 -12.79
N LEU A 35 -4.60 8.12 -13.44
CA LEU A 35 -3.61 7.05 -13.64
C LEU A 35 -3.02 6.59 -12.30
N ASN A 36 -2.86 7.48 -11.31
CA ASN A 36 -2.43 7.07 -9.96
C ASN A 36 -3.50 6.20 -9.29
N MET A 37 -4.79 6.49 -9.49
CA MET A 37 -5.88 5.66 -8.94
C MET A 37 -5.93 4.29 -9.62
N LEU A 38 -5.78 4.23 -10.94
CA LEU A 38 -5.74 2.96 -11.68
C LEU A 38 -4.50 2.13 -11.31
N PHE A 39 -3.36 2.78 -11.09
CA PHE A 39 -2.16 2.11 -10.59
C PHE A 39 -2.39 1.51 -9.20
N ALA A 40 -2.97 2.28 -8.28
CA ALA A 40 -3.31 1.79 -6.95
C ALA A 40 -4.23 0.56 -7.02
N MET A 41 -5.28 0.64 -7.83
CA MET A 41 -6.21 -0.46 -8.07
C MET A 41 -5.52 -1.70 -8.66
N GLY A 42 -4.68 -1.53 -9.68
CA GLY A 42 -3.94 -2.64 -10.28
C GLY A 42 -2.98 -3.30 -9.29
N SER A 43 -2.30 -2.51 -8.46
CA SER A 43 -1.38 -3.01 -7.43
C SER A 43 -2.11 -3.84 -6.37
N ASP A 44 -3.30 -3.40 -5.97
CA ASP A 44 -4.12 -4.11 -4.98
C ASP A 44 -4.77 -5.36 -5.57
N ALA A 45 -5.24 -5.31 -6.81
CA ALA A 45 -5.77 -6.47 -7.52
C ALA A 45 -4.75 -7.60 -7.63
N TYR A 46 -3.49 -7.28 -7.94
CA TYR A 46 -2.40 -8.26 -7.97
C TYR A 46 -2.19 -8.93 -6.61
N ARG A 47 -2.21 -8.15 -5.52
CA ARG A 47 -2.08 -8.68 -4.14
C ARG A 47 -3.28 -9.54 -3.76
N LEU A 48 -4.49 -9.08 -4.05
CA LEU A 48 -5.74 -9.82 -3.79
C LEU A 48 -5.78 -11.16 -4.51
N ALA A 49 -5.34 -11.22 -5.77
CA ALA A 49 -5.27 -12.47 -6.53
C ALA A 49 -4.41 -13.53 -5.83
N SER A 50 -3.31 -13.12 -5.18
CA SER A 50 -2.46 -14.02 -4.41
C SER A 50 -3.14 -14.55 -3.13
N VAL A 51 -3.96 -13.73 -2.47
CA VAL A 51 -4.69 -14.11 -1.25
C VAL A 51 -5.88 -15.01 -1.58
N MET A 52 -6.63 -14.71 -2.64
CA MET A 52 -7.82 -15.47 -3.04
C MET A 52 -7.48 -16.87 -3.55
N THR A 53 -6.36 -17.04 -4.24
CA THR A 53 -5.91 -18.37 -4.71
C THR A 53 -5.44 -19.27 -3.56
N GLY A 54 -5.08 -18.71 -2.40
CA GLY A 54 -4.67 -19.43 -1.19
C GLY A 54 -5.81 -20.02 -0.35
N GLY A 55 -7.04 -20.10 -0.87
CA GLY A 55 -8.18 -20.72 -0.17
C GLY A 55 -8.87 -19.83 0.87
N GLN A 56 -8.59 -18.52 0.88
CA GLN A 56 -9.26 -17.54 1.76
C GLN A 56 -10.58 -16.99 1.20
N GLN A 57 -11.08 -17.48 0.05
CA GLN A 57 -12.31 -16.97 -0.59
C GLN A 57 -13.54 -16.95 0.33
N ASN A 58 -13.59 -17.82 1.36
CA ASN A 58 -14.72 -17.91 2.29
C ASN A 58 -14.41 -17.34 3.69
N ARG A 59 -13.26 -16.69 3.89
CA ARG A 59 -12.90 -16.09 5.18
C ARG A 59 -12.93 -14.57 5.06
N SER A 60 -13.58 -13.94 6.03
CA SER A 60 -13.46 -12.50 6.18
C SER A 60 -12.02 -12.11 6.43
N PHE A 61 -11.52 -11.12 5.69
CA PHE A 61 -10.18 -10.58 5.89
C PHE A 61 -10.20 -9.06 5.75
N ALA A 62 -9.20 -8.43 6.36
CA ALA A 62 -8.88 -7.02 6.17
C ALA A 62 -7.36 -6.90 5.93
N MET A 63 -6.95 -6.11 4.96
CA MET A 63 -5.53 -5.87 4.65
C MET A 63 -5.29 -4.44 4.18
N PRO A 64 -4.15 -3.83 4.53
CA PRO A 64 -3.80 -2.51 4.01
C PRO A 64 -3.47 -2.58 2.51
N GLY A 65 -4.09 -1.70 1.73
CA GLY A 65 -3.95 -1.55 0.29
C GLY A 65 -3.54 -0.13 -0.13
N SER A 66 -3.14 0.01 -1.39
CA SER A 66 -2.85 1.29 -2.04
C SER A 66 -4.10 2.16 -2.20
N MET A 67 -5.28 1.54 -2.34
CA MET A 67 -6.60 2.18 -2.38
C MET A 67 -7.12 2.56 -0.99
N GLY A 68 -6.61 1.93 0.07
CA GLY A 68 -7.14 2.01 1.43
C GLY A 68 -7.12 0.64 2.10
N GLU A 69 -7.81 0.49 3.21
CA GLU A 69 -8.02 -0.84 3.81
C GLU A 69 -8.95 -1.65 2.90
N LEU A 70 -8.49 -2.80 2.44
CA LEU A 70 -9.26 -3.73 1.63
C LEU A 70 -9.85 -4.80 2.54
N SER A 71 -11.14 -5.04 2.43
CA SER A 71 -11.81 -6.10 3.16
C SER A 71 -12.64 -6.96 2.23
N ALA A 72 -12.80 -8.22 2.61
CA ALA A 72 -13.75 -9.10 1.97
C ALA A 72 -14.62 -9.74 3.05
N GLU A 73 -15.90 -9.86 2.77
CA GLU A 73 -16.81 -10.70 3.53
C GLU A 73 -16.99 -12.04 2.79
N GLY A 74 -17.57 -13.05 3.44
CA GLY A 74 -17.72 -14.40 2.90
C GLY A 74 -18.50 -14.52 1.58
N SER A 75 -18.99 -13.40 1.01
CA SER A 75 -19.56 -13.28 -0.33
C SER A 75 -18.52 -13.23 -1.45
N GLY A 76 -17.24 -12.97 -1.13
CA GLY A 76 -16.17 -12.78 -2.12
C GLY A 76 -16.14 -11.38 -2.75
N GLU A 77 -17.04 -10.48 -2.35
CA GLU A 77 -16.98 -9.06 -2.70
C GLU A 77 -15.82 -8.39 -1.95
N ILE A 78 -15.04 -7.58 -2.68
CA ILE A 78 -13.97 -6.77 -2.09
C ILE A 78 -14.47 -5.34 -1.88
N ALA A 79 -14.56 -4.94 -0.63
CA ALA A 79 -14.77 -3.55 -0.24
C ALA A 79 -13.41 -2.86 -0.01
N TYR A 80 -13.39 -1.54 -0.13
CA TYR A 80 -12.25 -0.73 0.29
C TYR A 80 -12.69 0.46 1.13
N GLN A 81 -11.88 0.82 2.12
CA GLN A 81 -12.06 1.99 2.96
C GLN A 81 -10.88 2.95 2.74
N PRO A 82 -11.09 4.08 2.02
CA PRO A 82 -10.04 5.07 1.78
C PRO A 82 -9.66 5.80 3.08
N LEU A 83 -8.53 6.50 3.05
CA LEU A 83 -8.17 7.42 4.13
C LEU A 83 -9.00 8.70 4.02
N TRP A 84 -9.13 9.42 5.13
CA TRP A 84 -9.55 10.80 5.09
C TRP A 84 -8.34 11.71 5.06
N ALA A 85 -8.40 12.71 4.18
CA ALA A 85 -7.46 13.81 4.13
C ALA A 85 -8.19 15.13 4.36
N LYS A 86 -7.44 16.16 4.72
CA LYS A 86 -7.91 17.52 4.87
C LYS A 86 -6.92 18.45 4.18
N PHE A 87 -7.40 19.52 3.56
CA PHE A 87 -6.51 20.58 3.10
C PHE A 87 -6.04 21.42 4.28
N GLU A 88 -4.72 21.52 4.43
CA GLU A 88 -4.04 22.42 5.36
C GLU A 88 -3.03 23.27 4.59
N ASN A 89 -3.21 24.60 4.62
CA ASN A 89 -2.37 25.56 3.89
C ASN A 89 -2.26 25.24 2.38
N GLY A 90 -3.36 24.82 1.76
CA GLY A 90 -3.40 24.45 0.34
C GLY A 90 -2.74 23.11 -0.01
N VAL A 91 -2.36 22.31 0.99
CA VAL A 91 -1.79 20.96 0.80
C VAL A 91 -2.73 19.93 1.41
N ALA A 92 -3.01 18.84 0.68
CA ALA A 92 -3.78 17.73 1.23
C ALA A 92 -2.92 16.89 2.17
N GLU A 93 -3.30 16.83 3.45
CA GLU A 93 -2.65 16.05 4.49
C GLU A 93 -3.56 14.94 5.02
N THR A 94 -2.97 13.79 5.36
CA THR A 94 -3.72 12.69 5.98
C THR A 94 -4.26 13.12 7.34
N ASN A 95 -5.56 12.93 7.58
CA ASN A 95 -6.13 13.12 8.90
C ASN A 95 -5.95 11.84 9.72
N SER A 96 -4.95 11.84 10.62
CA SER A 96 -4.64 10.71 11.50
C SER A 96 -5.75 10.37 12.50
N GLU A 97 -6.69 11.29 12.75
CA GLU A 97 -7.86 11.05 13.62
C GLU A 97 -8.96 10.23 12.94
N LEU A 98 -8.85 10.01 11.63
CA LEU A 98 -9.82 9.30 10.80
C LEU A 98 -9.22 8.07 10.10
N LEU A 99 -8.13 7.51 10.67
CA LEU A 99 -7.48 6.32 10.14
C LEU A 99 -8.42 5.11 10.14
N PRO A 100 -8.34 4.24 9.11
CA PRO A 100 -9.09 3.00 9.05
C PRO A 100 -8.67 2.06 10.19
N ILE A 101 -9.65 1.28 10.65
CA ILE A 101 -9.66 0.53 11.92
C ILE A 101 -8.55 -0.53 12.00
N SER A 102 -7.90 -0.92 10.90
CA SER A 102 -6.86 -1.97 10.87
C SER A 102 -5.59 -1.71 11.68
N ASP A 103 -5.31 -0.48 12.14
CA ASP A 103 -4.23 -0.27 13.14
C ASP A 103 -4.66 -0.62 14.57
N SER A 104 -5.96 -0.80 14.83
CA SER A 104 -6.50 -1.19 16.15
C SER A 104 -6.80 -2.69 16.29
N ILE A 105 -6.85 -3.43 15.18
CA ILE A 105 -6.96 -4.90 15.21
C ILE A 105 -5.55 -5.47 15.13
N LEU A 106 -5.02 -5.82 16.30
CA LEU A 106 -3.89 -6.74 16.44
C LEU A 106 -4.16 -7.99 15.60
N ILE A 107 -3.62 -8.05 14.39
CA ILE A 107 -3.49 -9.31 13.64
C ILE A 107 -2.49 -10.15 14.45
N PRO A 108 -2.90 -11.27 15.08
CA PRO A 108 -1.94 -12.16 15.71
C PRO A 108 -1.01 -12.68 14.60
N GLY A 109 0.23 -12.20 14.60
CA GLY A 109 1.25 -12.50 13.58
C GLY A 109 1.93 -11.30 12.90
N ARG A 110 1.47 -10.05 13.13
CA ARG A 110 2.16 -8.85 12.57
C ARG A 110 3.45 -8.48 13.30
N ILE A 111 3.65 -8.97 14.53
CA ILE A 111 4.84 -8.67 15.35
C ILE A 111 6.11 -9.35 14.79
N ASP A 112 5.98 -10.40 13.98
CA ASP A 112 7.14 -11.22 13.58
C ASP A 112 7.89 -10.69 12.32
N GLN A 113 7.33 -9.71 11.59
CA GLN A 113 7.96 -9.18 10.37
C GLN A 113 8.86 -7.96 10.62
N GLU A 114 8.52 -7.10 11.59
CA GLU A 114 9.35 -5.93 11.89
C GLU A 114 10.64 -6.31 12.64
N GLU A 115 10.63 -7.37 13.46
CA GLU A 115 11.86 -7.91 14.06
C GLU A 115 12.84 -8.53 13.05
N ARG A 116 12.37 -8.91 11.85
CA ARG A 116 13.24 -9.45 10.80
C ARG A 116 13.98 -8.38 10.02
N LEU A 117 13.50 -7.13 10.00
CA LEU A 117 14.19 -6.03 9.31
C LEU A 117 15.28 -5.36 10.15
N ASN A 118 15.34 -5.60 11.46
CA ASN A 118 16.23 -4.87 12.37
C ASN A 118 17.39 -5.73 12.95
N ARG A 119 17.72 -6.86 12.33
CA ARG A 119 18.99 -7.54 12.62
C ARG A 119 20.11 -6.83 11.85
N PRO A 120 21.25 -6.50 12.50
CA PRO A 120 22.39 -5.98 11.77
C PRO A 120 22.81 -6.99 10.71
N ASN A 121 22.83 -6.52 9.46
CA ASN A 121 23.20 -7.30 8.29
C ASN A 121 24.56 -7.97 8.52
N GLY A 122 24.57 -9.28 8.76
CA GLY A 122 25.74 -10.09 8.47
C GLY A 122 25.91 -10.09 6.96
N GLU A 123 26.95 -9.44 6.45
CA GLU A 123 27.28 -9.39 5.02
C GLU A 123 27.24 -10.79 4.39
N LYS A 124 26.15 -11.12 3.69
CA LYS A 124 26.14 -12.22 2.75
C LYS A 124 26.64 -11.68 1.42
N ARG A 125 27.96 -11.76 1.21
CA ARG A 125 28.57 -11.53 -0.10
C ARG A 125 27.97 -12.50 -1.11
N TYR A 126 27.58 -11.98 -2.26
CA TYR A 126 27.18 -12.78 -3.41
C TYR A 126 28.40 -13.58 -3.88
N ASP A 127 28.33 -14.90 -3.82
CA ASP A 127 29.37 -15.79 -4.33
C ASP A 127 29.03 -16.18 -5.77
N GLU A 128 29.70 -15.54 -6.73
CA GLU A 128 29.50 -15.75 -8.17
C GLU A 128 29.93 -17.15 -8.63
N SER A 129 30.72 -17.88 -7.83
CA SER A 129 31.20 -19.22 -8.19
C SER A 129 30.08 -20.27 -8.29
N ASN A 130 28.93 -19.99 -7.68
CA ASN A 130 27.77 -20.88 -7.61
C ASN A 130 26.70 -20.62 -8.69
N TRP A 131 26.98 -19.69 -9.60
CA TRP A 131 26.09 -19.34 -10.71
C TRP A 131 26.51 -20.07 -12.00
N ASP A 132 25.55 -20.67 -12.71
CA ASP A 132 25.77 -21.17 -14.07
C ASP A 132 25.23 -20.15 -15.09
N PRO A 133 26.10 -19.39 -15.78
CA PRO A 133 25.66 -18.37 -16.73
C PRO A 133 25.03 -18.96 -18.00
N ARG A 134 25.22 -20.25 -18.30
CA ARG A 134 24.62 -20.89 -19.48
C ARG A 134 23.16 -21.28 -19.25
N GLN A 135 22.79 -21.52 -18.00
CA GLN A 135 21.45 -21.96 -17.62
C GLN A 135 20.69 -20.90 -16.79
N SER A 136 21.31 -19.74 -16.55
CA SER A 136 20.79 -18.64 -15.73
C SER A 136 20.15 -19.12 -14.43
N ARG A 137 20.80 -20.10 -13.79
CA ARG A 137 20.36 -20.76 -12.57
C ARG A 137 21.55 -21.09 -11.67
N ARG A 138 21.26 -21.26 -10.39
CA ARG A 138 22.24 -21.75 -9.40
C ARG A 138 22.54 -23.22 -9.64
N LYS A 139 23.81 -23.61 -9.51
CA LYS A 139 24.20 -25.02 -9.58
C LYS A 139 23.59 -25.80 -8.42
N SER A 140 22.71 -26.76 -8.71
CA SER A 140 22.23 -27.71 -7.71
C SER A 140 23.33 -28.76 -7.48
N GLY A 141 24.00 -28.71 -6.35
CA GLY A 141 24.89 -29.79 -5.92
C GLY A 141 24.10 -31.06 -5.61
N SER A 142 24.66 -32.21 -5.98
CA SER A 142 24.18 -33.54 -5.58
C SER A 142 24.58 -33.89 -4.16
#